data_AF-A0A8W8L3S3-F1
#
_entry.id   AF-A0A8W8L3S3-F1
#
_cell.length_a   1.000
_cell.length_b   1.000
_cell.length_c   1.000
_cell.angle_alpha   90.00
_cell.angle_beta   90.00
_cell.angle_gamma   90.00
#
_symmetry.space_group_name_H-M   'P 1'
#
loop_
_entity.id
_entity.type
_entity.pdbx_description
1 polymer ?
#
loop_
_entity_poly.entity_id
_entity_poly.type
_entity_poly.pdbx_seq_one_letter_code
_entity_poly.pdbx_strand_id
1 'polypeptide(L)'
;MAPTLGPGYSLAGERDCLQNFAPQALALWKSRGRLFPRRGTMWIKGGQDLTMGSIMGKAMDENLKKNQEFMKQMNQIVLERQIQMQNQMREKQMAMMVARSRDLFQWFGAFYATYAFAAIAANMKSKGKNKAMVAPLLPLTFILGYQYDLAYGEKMERMRKEADRVLDNESYLLNMPHGLPSFETIEAGRQKAKLDSIVNKGHDIFL
;
A
#
# COMPACT_ATOMS: atom_id res chain seq x y z
N MET A 1 -25.19 -30.10 -7.23
CA MET A 1 -23.95 -30.14 -8.04
C MET A 1 -23.16 -28.89 -7.74
N ALA A 2 -22.29 -28.97 -6.73
CA ALA A 2 -21.27 -27.97 -6.43
C ALA A 2 -19.95 -28.45 -7.05
N PRO A 3 -19.12 -27.58 -7.63
CA PRO A 3 -17.83 -27.98 -8.17
C PRO A 3 -16.81 -28.21 -7.05
N THR A 4 -16.10 -29.32 -7.21
CA THR A 4 -14.97 -29.79 -6.40
C THR A 4 -13.71 -28.95 -6.65
N LEU A 5 -13.11 -28.40 -5.60
CA LEU A 5 -11.70 -28.01 -5.59
C LEU A 5 -10.95 -28.90 -4.60
N GLY A 6 -9.89 -29.54 -5.11
CA GLY A 6 -8.95 -30.37 -4.37
C GLY A 6 -7.96 -29.55 -3.52
N PRO A 7 -6.86 -30.17 -3.06
CA PRO A 7 -6.67 -30.40 -1.64
C PRO A 7 -5.64 -29.47 -0.99
N GLY A 8 -5.90 -29.15 0.30
CA GLY A 8 -4.88 -29.13 1.34
C GLY A 8 -3.76 -28.09 1.23
N TYR A 9 -4.03 -26.88 1.70
CA TYR A 9 -2.99 -26.01 2.24
C TYR A 9 -3.24 -25.83 3.73
N SER A 10 -2.54 -26.66 4.51
CA SER A 10 -2.49 -26.61 5.95
C SER A 10 -1.89 -25.28 6.40
N LEU A 11 -2.62 -24.56 7.25
CA LEU A 11 -2.12 -23.44 8.04
C LEU A 11 -1.19 -23.97 9.15
N ALA A 12 0.00 -24.40 8.75
CA ALA A 12 1.08 -24.78 9.66
C ALA A 12 2.32 -23.97 9.26
N GLY A 13 2.38 -22.70 9.67
CA GLY A 13 3.52 -21.85 9.32
C GLY A 13 3.69 -20.58 10.17
N GLU A 14 2.96 -20.43 11.27
CA GLU A 14 2.96 -19.16 12.02
C GLU A 14 3.06 -19.35 13.55
N ARG A 15 3.60 -20.50 13.99
CA ARG A 15 3.95 -20.74 15.41
C ARG A 15 5.43 -20.99 15.67
N ASP A 16 6.28 -20.96 14.63
CA ASP A 16 7.70 -21.28 14.75
C ASP A 16 8.62 -20.04 14.83
N CYS A 17 8.06 -18.83 14.73
CA CYS A 17 8.85 -17.59 14.79
C CYS A 17 9.06 -17.05 16.21
N LEU A 18 8.35 -17.56 17.22
CA LEU A 18 8.40 -17.08 18.61
C LEU A 18 9.07 -18.05 19.60
N GLN A 19 9.92 -18.96 19.12
CA GLN A 19 10.71 -19.85 19.98
C GLN A 19 12.24 -19.73 19.82
N ASN A 20 12.73 -18.83 18.96
CA ASN A 20 14.17 -18.66 18.72
C ASN A 20 14.79 -17.37 19.30
N PHE A 21 14.12 -16.71 20.26
CA PHE A 21 14.61 -15.47 20.88
C PHE A 21 14.83 -15.57 22.40
N ALA A 22 15.38 -16.69 22.89
CA ALA A 22 16.07 -16.77 24.19
C ALA A 22 16.66 -18.17 24.35
N PRO A 23 17.94 -18.40 23.98
CA PRO A 23 18.97 -18.42 25.03
C PRO A 23 20.38 -18.11 24.49
N GLN A 24 20.82 -16.85 24.51
CA GLN A 24 22.26 -16.54 24.42
C GLN A 24 22.75 -15.57 25.51
N ALA A 25 21.84 -15.03 26.33
CA ALA A 25 22.20 -14.09 27.40
C ALA A 25 22.63 -14.78 28.72
N LEU A 26 22.45 -16.09 28.89
CA LEU A 26 22.76 -16.78 30.15
C LEU A 26 24.08 -17.57 30.17
N ALA A 27 24.78 -17.69 29.04
CA ALA A 27 26.05 -18.43 28.95
C ALA A 27 27.31 -17.57 29.16
N LEU A 28 27.19 -16.23 29.19
CA LEU A 28 28.32 -15.31 29.29
C LEU A 28 28.51 -14.65 30.67
N TRP A 29 27.69 -15.02 31.66
CA TRP A 29 27.78 -14.46 33.02
C TRP A 29 28.47 -15.40 34.03
N LYS A 30 28.80 -16.64 33.64
CA LYS A 30 29.40 -17.67 34.53
C LYS A 30 30.88 -17.95 34.22
N SER A 31 31.62 -17.00 33.66
CA SER A 31 33.06 -17.15 33.37
C SER A 31 33.92 -15.92 33.72
N ARG A 32 33.45 -15.06 34.63
CA ARG A 32 34.27 -13.99 35.23
C ARG A 32 34.30 -14.12 36.74
N GLY A 33 35.03 -15.14 37.20
CA GLY A 33 35.45 -15.28 38.58
C GLY A 33 36.89 -15.77 38.62
N ARG A 34 37.78 -14.92 39.16
CA ARG A 34 39.24 -15.06 39.33
C ARG A 34 40.11 -14.73 38.11
N LEU A 35 40.77 -13.58 38.18
CA LEU A 35 42.23 -13.51 38.34
C LEU A 35 42.65 -12.04 38.55
N PHE A 36 43.11 -11.75 39.76
CA PHE A 36 43.95 -10.59 40.06
C PHE A 36 45.23 -10.68 39.22
N PRO A 37 45.78 -9.53 38.78
CA PRO A 37 47.16 -9.27 39.16
C PRO A 37 47.39 -7.84 39.64
N ARG A 38 48.17 -7.75 40.72
CA ARG A 38 48.93 -6.55 41.13
C ARG A 38 49.84 -6.10 39.98
N ARG A 39 49.81 -4.81 39.65
CA ARG A 39 50.90 -4.03 39.04
C ARG A 39 50.49 -2.57 39.21
N GLY A 40 51.09 -1.81 40.12
CA GLY A 40 52.43 -1.27 39.94
C GLY A 40 52.27 0.13 39.35
N THR A 41 52.14 1.12 40.23
CA THR A 41 52.15 2.55 39.89
C THR A 41 53.49 2.91 39.26
N MET A 42 53.49 3.40 38.02
CA MET A 42 54.64 4.09 37.44
C MET A 42 54.14 5.30 36.66
N TRP A 43 54.47 6.46 37.20
CA TRP A 43 54.32 7.76 36.56
C TRP A 43 55.22 7.83 35.32
N ILE A 44 54.66 8.19 34.16
CA ILE A 44 55.44 8.73 33.04
C ILE A 44 54.88 10.12 32.72
N LYS A 45 55.83 11.05 32.71
CA LYS A 45 55.72 12.49 32.49
C LYS A 45 55.17 12.82 31.10
N GLY A 46 54.61 14.03 31.01
CA GLY A 46 54.04 14.59 29.80
C GLY A 46 55.04 14.87 28.68
N GLY A 47 54.45 15.13 27.51
CA GLY A 47 55.03 15.97 26.47
C GLY A 47 55.25 15.25 25.14
N GLN A 48 54.33 15.50 24.18
CA GLN A 48 54.53 15.73 22.73
C GLN A 48 53.37 15.13 21.89
N ASP A 49 52.24 15.85 21.71
CA ASP A 49 51.18 15.40 20.75
C ASP A 49 50.46 16.55 20.00
N LEU A 50 50.93 17.80 20.07
CA LEU A 50 50.15 18.94 19.56
C LEU A 50 50.32 19.24 18.06
N THR A 51 51.34 18.68 17.40
CA THR A 51 51.62 19.03 15.98
C THR A 51 51.04 18.01 14.97
N MET A 52 50.90 16.74 15.36
CA MET A 52 50.33 15.69 14.48
C MET A 52 48.79 15.63 14.53
N GLY A 53 48.16 16.15 15.60
CA GLY A 53 46.70 16.26 15.70
C GLY A 53 46.08 17.31 14.78
N SER A 54 46.83 18.34 14.37
CA SER A 54 46.33 19.40 13.47
C SER A 54 46.30 18.97 12.00
N ILE A 55 47.29 18.18 11.55
CA ILE A 55 47.33 17.66 10.17
C ILE A 55 46.40 16.45 10.02
N MET A 56 46.37 15.56 11.02
CA MET A 56 45.41 14.46 11.11
C MET A 56 43.97 14.98 11.26
N GLY A 57 43.76 16.05 12.06
CA GLY A 57 42.47 16.73 12.20
C GLY A 57 41.98 17.36 10.89
N LYS A 58 42.85 18.04 10.14
CA LYS A 58 42.50 18.61 8.82
C LYS A 58 42.17 17.53 7.79
N ALA A 59 42.94 16.44 7.72
CA ALA A 59 42.64 15.32 6.82
C ALA A 59 41.37 14.56 7.26
N MET A 60 41.11 14.41 8.56
CA MET A 60 39.90 13.80 9.09
C MET A 60 38.66 14.68 8.85
N ASP A 61 38.78 16.00 9.01
CA ASP A 61 37.72 16.98 8.71
C ASP A 61 37.40 17.04 7.22
N GLU A 62 38.40 16.93 6.33
CA GLU A 62 38.17 16.82 4.89
C GLU A 62 37.46 15.51 4.52
N ASN A 63 37.80 14.39 5.17
CA ASN A 63 37.11 13.11 4.97
C ASN A 63 35.69 13.11 5.57
N LEU A 64 35.47 13.75 6.72
CA LEU A 64 34.15 13.93 7.31
C LEU A 64 33.28 14.87 6.46
N LYS A 65 33.84 15.95 5.92
CA LYS A 65 33.14 16.84 4.97
C LYS A 65 32.80 16.11 3.67
N LYS A 66 33.73 15.37 3.07
CA LYS A 66 33.45 14.51 1.92
C LYS A 66 32.37 13.48 2.24
N ASN A 67 32.42 12.81 3.39
CA ASN A 67 31.37 11.87 3.81
C ASN A 67 30.02 12.57 4.03
N GLN A 68 29.98 13.79 4.56
CA GLN A 68 28.75 14.58 4.67
C GLN A 68 28.21 15.00 3.31
N GLU A 69 29.07 15.39 2.37
CA GLU A 69 28.69 15.71 0.99
C GLU A 69 28.19 14.47 0.25
N PHE A 70 28.85 13.32 0.39
CA PHE A 70 28.38 12.04 -0.14
C PHE A 70 27.05 11.62 0.48
N MET A 71 26.86 11.80 1.79
CA MET A 71 25.58 11.51 2.46
C MET A 71 24.46 12.43 1.97
N LYS A 72 24.73 13.72 1.75
CA LYS A 72 23.77 14.68 1.17
C LYS A 72 23.41 14.32 -0.27
N GLN A 73 24.42 14.00 -1.10
CA GLN A 73 24.22 13.55 -2.48
C GLN A 73 23.43 12.24 -2.54
N MET A 74 23.69 11.28 -1.64
CA MET A 74 22.91 10.04 -1.55
C MET A 74 21.45 10.32 -1.18
N ASN A 75 21.20 11.18 -0.20
CA ASN A 75 19.84 11.57 0.17
C ASN A 75 19.10 12.24 -1.00
N GLN A 76 19.78 13.12 -1.75
CA GLN A 76 19.22 13.74 -2.96
C GLN A 76 18.89 12.70 -4.03
N ILE A 77 19.81 11.79 -4.34
CA ILE A 77 19.62 10.72 -5.34
C ILE A 77 18.46 9.79 -4.93
N VAL A 78 18.33 9.45 -3.64
CA VAL A 78 17.22 8.63 -3.13
C VAL A 78 15.88 9.37 -3.29
N LEU A 79 15.83 10.67 -2.97
CA LEU A 79 14.63 11.49 -3.13
C LEU A 79 14.23 11.63 -4.60
N GLU A 80 15.19 11.89 -5.50
CA GLU A 80 14.95 11.98 -6.93
C GLU A 80 14.35 10.68 -7.49
N ARG A 81 14.90 9.53 -7.10
CA ARG A 81 14.38 8.22 -7.51
C ARG A 81 12.99 7.94 -6.94
N GLN A 82 12.72 8.34 -5.70
CA GLN A 82 11.38 8.21 -5.11
C GLN A 82 10.34 9.03 -5.87
N ILE A 83 10.66 10.28 -6.22
CA ILE A 83 9.77 11.15 -7.01
C ILE A 83 9.54 10.56 -8.40
N GLN A 84 10.60 10.10 -9.07
CA GLN A 84 10.48 9.44 -10.37
C GLN A 84 9.61 8.19 -10.30
N MET A 85 9.81 7.35 -9.27
CA MET A 85 8.98 6.16 -9.05
C MET A 85 7.51 6.53 -8.82
N GLN A 86 7.23 7.56 -8.02
CA GLN A 86 5.86 8.03 -7.79
C GLN A 86 5.20 8.55 -9.06
N ASN A 87 5.93 9.31 -9.89
CA ASN A 87 5.42 9.82 -11.16
C ASN A 87 5.12 8.67 -12.12
N GLN A 88 6.02 7.70 -12.25
CA GLN A 88 5.80 6.51 -13.09
C GLN A 88 4.63 5.67 -12.60
N MET A 89 4.47 5.48 -11.30
CA MET A 89 3.34 4.75 -10.74
C MET A 89 2.02 5.48 -10.99
N ARG A 90 2.00 6.82 -10.87
CA ARG A 90 0.84 7.66 -11.17
C ARG A 90 0.46 7.55 -12.65
N GLU A 91 1.42 7.69 -13.56
CA GLU A 91 1.19 7.56 -15.00
C GLU A 91 0.66 6.18 -15.36
N LYS A 92 1.25 5.11 -14.79
CA LYS A 92 0.79 3.74 -15.00
C LYS A 92 -0.62 3.50 -14.44
N GLN A 93 -0.94 4.03 -13.27
CA GLN A 93 -2.29 3.94 -12.72
C GLN A 93 -3.31 4.64 -13.62
N MET A 94 -2.98 5.84 -14.13
CA MET A 94 -3.84 6.56 -15.06
C MET A 94 -4.00 5.82 -16.39
N ALA A 95 -2.91 5.26 -16.93
CA ALA A 95 -2.94 4.45 -18.15
C ALA A 95 -3.79 3.18 -17.96
N MET A 96 -3.69 2.51 -16.81
CA MET A 96 -4.51 1.35 -16.47
C MET A 96 -6.00 1.70 -16.37
N MET A 97 -6.36 2.88 -15.84
CA MET A 97 -7.77 3.30 -15.79
C MET A 97 -8.36 3.51 -17.19
N VAL A 98 -7.59 4.09 -18.11
CA VAL A 98 -8.01 4.27 -19.51
C VAL A 98 -8.04 2.93 -20.26
N ALA A 99 -7.07 2.05 -20.03
CA ALA A 99 -7.09 0.71 -20.62
C ALA A 99 -8.31 -0.10 -20.14
N ARG A 100 -8.64 0.00 -18.85
CA ARG A 100 -9.81 -0.65 -18.24
C ARG A 100 -11.13 -0.15 -18.84
N SER A 101 -11.27 1.17 -19.07
CA SER A 101 -12.49 1.71 -19.67
C SER A 101 -12.66 1.24 -21.11
N ARG A 102 -11.57 1.13 -21.88
CA ARG A 102 -11.58 0.59 -23.26
C ARG A 102 -11.97 -0.89 -23.30
N ASP A 103 -11.41 -1.71 -22.42
CA ASP A 103 -11.76 -3.14 -22.35
C ASP A 103 -13.22 -3.36 -21.95
N LEU A 104 -13.71 -2.59 -20.97
CA LEU A 104 -15.13 -2.60 -20.59
C LEU A 104 -16.05 -2.18 -21.74
N PHE A 105 -15.69 -1.15 -22.52
CA PHE A 105 -16.48 -0.75 -23.68
C PHE A 105 -16.54 -1.86 -24.73
N GLN A 106 -15.42 -2.53 -25.03
CA GLN A 106 -15.39 -3.65 -25.96
C GLN A 106 -16.28 -4.81 -25.49
N TRP A 107 -16.19 -5.15 -24.20
CA TRP A 107 -16.99 -6.21 -23.59
C TRP A 107 -18.49 -5.89 -23.57
N PHE A 108 -18.88 -4.70 -23.12
CA PHE A 108 -20.27 -4.24 -23.13
C PHE A 108 -20.81 -4.06 -24.55
N GLY A 109 -19.97 -3.62 -25.50
CA GLY A 109 -20.33 -3.47 -26.91
C GLY A 109 -20.66 -4.82 -27.55
N ALA A 110 -19.89 -5.87 -27.26
CA ALA A 110 -20.18 -7.22 -27.72
C ALA A 110 -21.51 -7.76 -27.14
N PHE A 111 -21.76 -7.53 -25.84
CA PHE A 111 -23.02 -7.89 -25.21
C PHE A 111 -24.21 -7.12 -25.80
N TYR A 112 -24.07 -5.81 -26.00
CA TYR A 112 -25.10 -4.98 -26.61
C TYR A 112 -25.41 -5.44 -28.05
N ALA A 113 -24.39 -5.69 -28.86
CA ALA A 113 -24.57 -6.16 -30.23
C ALA A 113 -25.31 -7.50 -30.27
N THR A 114 -24.84 -8.50 -29.51
CA THR A 114 -25.49 -9.82 -29.44
C THR A 114 -26.93 -9.74 -28.95
N TYR A 115 -27.21 -8.92 -27.93
CA TYR A 115 -28.56 -8.69 -27.45
C TYR A 115 -29.44 -8.00 -28.49
N ALA A 116 -28.93 -6.95 -29.16
CA ALA A 116 -29.65 -6.24 -30.21
C ALA A 116 -30.02 -7.18 -31.37
N PHE A 117 -29.07 -8.01 -31.83
CA PHE A 117 -29.35 -9.03 -32.85
C PHE A 117 -30.42 -10.02 -32.39
N ALA A 118 -30.34 -10.52 -31.15
CA ALA A 118 -31.35 -11.42 -30.60
C ALA A 118 -32.73 -10.77 -30.49
N ALA A 119 -32.81 -9.51 -30.05
CA ALA A 119 -34.05 -8.75 -29.93
C ALA A 119 -34.68 -8.46 -31.30
N ILE A 120 -33.88 -8.13 -32.33
CA ILE A 120 -34.35 -7.95 -33.71
C ILE A 120 -34.90 -9.27 -34.26
N ALA A 121 -34.14 -10.36 -34.14
CA ALA A 121 -34.56 -11.68 -34.62
C ALA A 121 -35.84 -12.16 -33.92
N ALA A 122 -35.96 -11.96 -32.61
CA ALA A 122 -37.15 -12.33 -31.85
C ALA A 122 -38.38 -11.50 -32.26
N ASN A 123 -38.22 -10.20 -32.53
CA ASN A 123 -39.30 -9.35 -33.03
C ASN A 123 -39.74 -9.71 -34.44
N MET A 124 -38.79 -10.06 -35.32
CA MET A 124 -39.10 -10.54 -36.67
C MET A 124 -39.87 -11.87 -36.62
N LYS A 125 -39.42 -12.83 -35.80
CA LYS A 125 -40.11 -14.12 -35.62
C LYS A 125 -41.51 -13.96 -35.03
N SER A 126 -41.68 -12.99 -34.12
CA SER A 126 -42.95 -12.76 -33.40
C SER A 126 -43.87 -11.74 -34.10
N LYS A 127 -43.55 -11.32 -35.34
CA LYS A 127 -44.28 -10.29 -36.11
C LYS A 127 -44.61 -9.03 -35.29
N GLY A 128 -43.66 -8.56 -34.48
CA GLY A 128 -43.81 -7.33 -33.69
C GLY A 128 -44.69 -7.42 -32.43
N LYS A 129 -45.13 -8.63 -32.03
CA LYS A 129 -45.94 -8.81 -30.80
C LYS A 129 -45.11 -8.67 -29.51
N ASN A 130 -43.80 -8.88 -29.57
CA ASN A 130 -42.90 -8.92 -28.40
C ASN A 130 -42.05 -7.65 -28.24
N LYS A 131 -42.71 -6.49 -28.18
CA LYS A 131 -42.06 -5.18 -27.94
C LYS A 131 -41.30 -5.12 -26.61
N ALA A 132 -41.63 -5.97 -25.65
CA ALA A 132 -40.96 -6.08 -24.37
C ALA A 132 -39.46 -6.42 -24.47
N MET A 133 -39.02 -7.14 -25.52
CA MET A 133 -37.59 -7.42 -25.72
C MET A 133 -36.79 -6.21 -26.23
N VAL A 134 -37.46 -5.16 -26.71
CA VAL A 134 -36.80 -3.90 -27.12
C VAL A 134 -36.67 -2.95 -25.93
N ALA A 135 -37.52 -3.08 -24.92
CA ALA A 135 -37.53 -2.20 -23.75
C ALA A 135 -36.14 -2.04 -23.07
N PRO A 136 -35.35 -3.10 -22.83
CA PRO A 136 -34.04 -2.94 -22.19
C PRO A 136 -32.94 -2.38 -23.11
N LEU A 137 -33.17 -2.23 -24.43
CA LEU A 137 -32.19 -1.57 -25.32
C LEU A 137 -32.02 -0.08 -24.96
N LEU A 138 -33.07 0.60 -24.50
CA LEU A 138 -32.98 2.00 -24.09
C LEU A 138 -32.02 2.24 -22.92
N PRO A 139 -32.17 1.58 -21.76
CA PRO A 139 -31.19 1.74 -20.68
C PRO A 139 -29.80 1.21 -21.05
N LEU A 140 -29.71 0.13 -21.84
CA LEU A 140 -28.41 -0.41 -22.28
C LEU A 140 -27.67 0.55 -23.22
N THR A 141 -28.35 1.20 -24.17
CA THR A 141 -27.73 2.22 -25.04
C THR A 141 -27.24 3.42 -24.27
N PHE A 142 -27.99 3.86 -23.25
CA PHE A 142 -27.57 4.97 -22.39
C PHE A 142 -26.25 4.64 -21.65
N ILE A 143 -26.17 3.45 -21.06
CA ILE A 143 -24.95 2.99 -20.38
C ILE A 143 -23.79 2.84 -21.37
N LEU A 144 -24.02 2.25 -22.54
CA LEU A 144 -22.98 2.07 -23.56
C LEU A 144 -22.44 3.43 -24.05
N GLY A 145 -23.32 4.41 -24.29
CA GLY A 145 -22.94 5.77 -24.66
C GLY A 145 -22.10 6.46 -23.58
N TYR A 146 -22.43 6.25 -22.31
CA TYR A 146 -21.61 6.74 -21.20
C TYR A 146 -20.23 6.06 -21.17
N GLN A 147 -20.14 4.75 -21.42
CA GLN A 147 -18.85 4.05 -21.46
C GLN A 147 -18.00 4.47 -22.66
N TYR A 148 -18.63 4.81 -23.79
CA TYR A 148 -17.95 5.36 -24.95
C TYR A 148 -17.28 6.71 -24.63
N ASP A 149 -18.01 7.63 -23.98
CA ASP A 149 -17.49 8.93 -23.54
C ASP A 149 -16.37 8.78 -22.49
N LEU A 150 -16.40 7.73 -21.67
CA LEU A 150 -15.30 7.39 -20.75
C LEU A 150 -14.07 6.75 -21.41
N ALA A 151 -14.24 6.01 -22.51
CA ALA A 151 -13.15 5.29 -23.19
C ALA A 151 -12.39 6.16 -24.21
N TYR A 152 -13.12 7.01 -24.93
CA TYR A 152 -12.57 7.83 -26.02
C TYR A 152 -12.87 9.33 -25.90
N GLY A 153 -13.82 9.72 -25.06
CA GLY A 153 -14.25 11.11 -24.93
C GLY A 153 -13.44 11.93 -23.91
N GLU A 154 -13.90 13.17 -23.70
CA GLU A 154 -13.31 14.16 -22.79
C GLU A 154 -13.74 13.95 -21.32
N LYS A 155 -14.60 12.96 -21.03
CA LYS A 155 -15.14 12.77 -19.67
C LYS A 155 -14.07 12.63 -18.60
N MET A 156 -12.97 11.95 -18.92
CA MET A 156 -11.83 11.79 -18.00
C MET A 156 -11.16 13.13 -17.66
N GLU A 157 -11.05 14.03 -18.63
CA GLU A 157 -10.47 15.37 -18.44
C GLU A 157 -11.42 16.26 -17.63
N ARG A 158 -12.72 16.21 -17.92
CA ARG A 158 -13.73 16.91 -17.11
C ARG A 158 -13.72 16.43 -15.65
N MET A 159 -13.59 15.13 -15.41
CA MET A 159 -13.48 14.60 -14.04
C MET A 159 -12.21 15.07 -13.34
N ARG A 160 -11.08 15.22 -14.05
CA ARG A 160 -9.86 15.80 -13.47
C ARG A 160 -10.08 17.27 -13.10
N LYS A 161 -10.67 18.07 -13.99
CA LYS A 161 -10.98 19.48 -13.72
C LYS A 161 -11.93 19.66 -12.53
N GLU A 162 -12.93 18.80 -12.42
CA GLU A 162 -13.84 18.78 -11.27
C GLU A 162 -13.11 18.38 -9.99
N ALA A 163 -12.20 17.39 -10.05
CA ALA A 163 -11.37 17.01 -8.91
C ALA A 163 -10.45 18.15 -8.45
N ASP A 164 -9.83 18.88 -9.39
CA ASP A 164 -9.04 20.09 -9.08
C ASP A 164 -9.92 21.16 -8.42
N ARG A 165 -11.15 21.38 -8.93
CA ARG A 165 -12.09 22.32 -8.31
C ARG A 165 -12.44 21.95 -6.87
N VAL A 166 -12.65 20.66 -6.60
CA VAL A 166 -12.98 20.16 -5.25
C VAL A 166 -11.79 20.35 -4.30
N LEU A 167 -10.57 20.08 -4.76
CA LEU A 167 -9.35 20.28 -3.98
C LEU A 167 -9.16 21.75 -3.59
N ASP A 168 -9.41 22.67 -4.52
CA ASP A 168 -9.18 24.10 -4.33
C ASP A 168 -10.32 24.79 -3.55
N ASN A 169 -11.58 24.47 -3.86
CA ASN A 169 -12.74 25.24 -3.40
C ASN A 169 -13.59 24.53 -2.34
N GLU A 170 -13.51 23.19 -2.28
CA GLU A 170 -14.43 22.36 -1.49
C GLU A 170 -13.66 21.40 -0.56
N SER A 171 -12.52 21.86 -0.02
CA SER A 171 -11.64 21.06 0.85
C SER A 171 -12.35 20.50 2.10
N TYR A 172 -13.47 21.10 2.51
CA TYR A 172 -14.29 20.58 3.61
C TYR A 172 -14.89 19.20 3.33
N LEU A 173 -15.14 18.84 2.06
CA LEU A 173 -15.64 17.52 1.63
C LEU A 173 -14.61 16.40 1.76
N LEU A 174 -13.33 16.77 1.83
CA LEU A 174 -12.20 15.83 1.91
C LEU A 174 -11.86 15.44 3.35
N ASN A 175 -12.52 16.05 4.34
CA ASN A 175 -12.32 15.70 5.74
C ASN A 175 -12.81 14.27 6.00
N MET A 176 -11.94 13.47 6.60
CA MET A 176 -12.28 12.12 7.03
C MET A 176 -13.44 12.16 8.02
N PRO A 177 -14.48 11.31 7.86
CA PRO A 177 -15.49 11.16 8.90
C PRO A 177 -14.79 10.68 10.19
N HIS A 178 -15.08 11.35 11.31
CA HIS A 178 -14.41 11.19 12.62
C HIS A 178 -12.98 11.76 12.75
N GLY A 179 -12.50 12.50 11.74
CA GLY A 179 -11.18 13.13 11.78
C GLY A 179 -10.04 12.10 11.81
N LEU A 180 -8.86 12.53 12.25
CA LEU A 180 -7.74 11.61 12.41
C LEU A 180 -8.00 10.70 13.62
N PRO A 181 -7.79 9.37 13.49
CA PRO A 181 -7.93 8.45 14.61
C PRO A 181 -6.93 8.85 15.71
N SER A 182 -7.44 9.36 16.82
CA SER A 182 -6.63 9.66 17.99
C SER A 182 -6.19 8.36 18.67
N PHE A 183 -5.14 8.43 19.48
CA PHE A 183 -4.68 7.28 20.26
C PHE A 183 -5.82 6.61 21.05
N GLU A 184 -6.70 7.41 21.65
CA GLU A 184 -7.87 6.92 22.40
C GLU A 184 -8.83 6.10 21.53
N THR A 185 -9.10 6.53 20.29
CA THR A 185 -9.97 5.77 19.37
C THR A 185 -9.36 4.42 18.99
N ILE A 186 -8.04 4.36 18.85
CA ILE A 186 -7.30 3.14 18.54
C ILE A 186 -7.32 2.18 19.74
N GLU A 187 -7.11 2.70 20.96
CA GLU A 187 -7.19 1.88 22.17
C GLU A 187 -8.59 1.36 22.44
N ALA A 188 -9.62 2.20 22.29
CA ALA A 188 -11.02 1.79 22.40
C ALA A 188 -11.36 0.70 21.37
N GLY A 189 -10.85 0.81 20.13
CA GLY A 189 -10.99 -0.22 19.10
C GLY A 189 -10.34 -1.55 19.48
N ARG A 190 -9.12 -1.52 20.04
CA ARG A 190 -8.43 -2.73 20.52
C ARG A 190 -9.17 -3.39 21.70
N GLN A 191 -9.68 -2.58 22.63
CA GLN A 191 -10.45 -3.08 23.77
C GLN A 191 -11.75 -3.76 23.32
N LYS A 192 -12.47 -3.16 22.36
CA LYS A 192 -13.65 -3.77 21.75
C LYS A 192 -13.33 -5.09 21.04
N ALA A 193 -12.29 -5.14 20.21
CA ALA A 193 -11.87 -6.38 19.56
C ALA A 193 -11.49 -7.49 20.55
N LYS A 194 -10.86 -7.12 21.68
CA LYS A 194 -10.54 -8.07 22.76
C LYS A 194 -11.82 -8.57 23.46
N LEU A 195 -12.76 -7.67 23.75
CA LEU A 195 -14.05 -8.03 24.35
C LEU A 195 -14.86 -8.95 23.42
N ASP A 196 -14.97 -8.63 22.13
CA ASP A 196 -15.69 -9.45 21.15
C ASP A 196 -15.07 -10.86 21.04
N SER A 197 -13.74 -10.97 21.11
CA SER A 197 -13.06 -12.28 21.12
C SER A 197 -13.38 -13.11 22.37
N ILE A 198 -13.64 -12.45 23.51
CA ILE A 198 -14.02 -13.11 24.76
C ILE A 198 -15.50 -13.52 24.70
N VAL A 199 -16.36 -12.64 24.19
CA VAL A 199 -17.79 -12.89 24.02
C VAL A 199 -18.03 -14.07 23.08
N ASN A 200 -17.34 -14.14 21.93
CA ASN A 200 -17.45 -15.25 21.00
C ASN A 200 -16.99 -16.58 21.63
N LYS A 201 -15.83 -16.58 22.31
CA LYS A 201 -15.37 -17.78 23.04
C LYS A 201 -16.34 -18.21 24.14
N GLY A 202 -16.97 -17.25 24.82
CA GLY A 202 -18.02 -17.53 25.79
C GLY A 202 -19.22 -18.18 25.13
N HIS A 203 -19.67 -17.67 24.00
CA HIS A 203 -20.81 -18.22 23.25
C HIS A 203 -20.55 -19.67 22.78
N ASP A 204 -19.32 -19.96 22.31
CA ASP A 204 -18.90 -21.30 21.89
C ASP A 204 -18.82 -22.33 23.04
N ILE A 205 -18.77 -21.87 24.30
CA ILE A 205 -18.73 -22.74 25.49
C ILE A 205 -20.14 -23.14 25.95
N PHE A 206 -21.18 -22.38 25.58
CA PHE A 206 -22.57 -22.59 26.02
C PHE A 206 -23.47 -23.25 24.95
N LEU A 207 -22.90 -23.73 23.84
CA LEU A 207 -23.56 -24.54 22.80
C LEU A 207 -22.93 -25.93 22.74
#